data_AF-A0A5C3KED5-F1
#
_entry.id   AF-A0A5C3KED5-F1
#
_cell.length_a   1.000
_cell.length_b   1.000
_cell.length_c   1.000
_cell.angle_alpha   90.00
_cell.angle_beta   90.00
_cell.angle_gamma   90.00
#
_symmetry.space_group_name_H-M   'P 1'
#
loop_
_entity.id
_entity.type
_entity.pdbx_description
1 polymer ?
#
loop_
_entity_poly.entity_id
_entity_poly.type
_entity_poly.pdbx_seq_one_letter_code
_entity_poly.pdbx_strand_id
1 'polypeptide(L)'
;MTFDNPKHFQLDEEDGGAEWAAIVPGGDGIVYLGPEKHPYTISLFHQLRCLDIIRQETIKDRQPDEGPSDLGRHCLNYIRQMVTCRGDLEIESFQFASHKNPIDQRGVYECKDWEAVYHEVEKNQAEYRGGV
;
A
#
# COMPACT_ATOMS: atom_id res chain seq x y z
N MET A 1 18.33 -6.46 -6.64
CA MET A 1 17.54 -5.22 -6.66
C MET A 1 18.48 -4.04 -6.74
N THR A 2 18.45 -3.29 -7.84
CA THR A 2 19.06 -1.97 -7.90
C THR A 2 18.07 -1.02 -7.24
N PHE A 3 18.45 -0.40 -6.13
CA PHE A 3 17.62 0.64 -5.52
C PHE A 3 17.83 1.90 -6.34
N ASP A 4 16.87 2.25 -7.19
CA ASP A 4 16.82 3.58 -7.79
C ASP A 4 16.40 4.56 -6.70
N ASN A 5 17.05 5.73 -6.66
CA ASN A 5 16.68 6.79 -5.74
C ASN A 5 15.31 7.34 -6.20
N PRO A 6 14.20 7.01 -5.50
CA PRO A 6 12.89 7.32 -6.02
C PRO A 6 12.69 8.84 -5.95
N LYS A 7 12.19 9.45 -7.02
CA LYS A 7 11.80 10.87 -7.02
C LYS A 7 10.43 11.10 -6.38
N HIS A 8 9.63 10.05 -6.29
CA HIS A 8 8.28 10.04 -5.74
C HIS A 8 8.28 9.31 -4.39
N PHE A 9 7.28 9.61 -3.55
CA PHE A 9 7.04 9.03 -2.25
C PHE A 9 8.18 9.23 -1.27
N GLN A 10 8.82 10.41 -1.31
CA GLN A 10 9.85 10.79 -0.34
C GLN A 10 9.35 10.60 1.10
N LEU A 11 10.25 10.17 1.98
CA LEU A 11 9.85 9.73 3.32
C LEU A 11 9.50 10.91 4.22
N ASP A 12 10.27 12.00 4.19
CA ASP A 12 10.23 13.12 5.15
C ASP A 12 10.01 14.50 4.49
N GLU A 13 9.87 14.56 3.17
CA GLU A 13 9.57 15.80 2.45
C GLU A 13 8.06 16.05 2.34
N GLU A 14 7.67 17.33 2.25
CA GLU A 14 6.27 17.77 2.14
C GLU A 14 5.60 17.21 0.88
N ASP A 15 6.28 17.30 -0.28
CA ASP A 15 5.80 16.76 -1.55
C ASP A 15 5.58 15.24 -1.45
N GLY A 16 6.50 14.51 -0.79
CA GLY A 16 6.35 13.09 -0.53
C GLY A 16 5.11 12.79 0.32
N GLY A 17 4.88 13.57 1.37
CA GLY A 17 3.67 13.48 2.19
C GLY A 17 2.38 13.67 1.38
N ALA A 18 2.37 14.61 0.44
CA ALA A 18 1.23 14.84 -0.46
C ALA A 18 1.00 13.66 -1.42
N GLU A 19 2.07 13.09 -1.97
CA GLU A 19 2.01 11.91 -2.82
C GLU A 19 1.44 10.69 -2.07
N TRP A 20 1.94 10.43 -0.86
CA TRP A 20 1.40 9.37 0.01
C TRP A 20 -0.07 9.58 0.35
N ALA A 21 -0.51 10.82 0.58
CA ALA A 21 -1.91 11.12 0.85
C ALA A 21 -2.81 10.90 -0.39
N ALA A 22 -2.26 11.08 -1.60
CA ALA A 22 -3.00 10.99 -2.85
C ALA A 22 -3.26 9.55 -3.34
N ILE A 23 -2.57 8.53 -2.78
CA ILE A 23 -2.71 7.14 -3.24
C ILE A 23 -4.07 6.51 -2.93
N VAL A 24 -4.85 7.13 -2.04
CA VAL A 24 -6.17 6.64 -1.62
C VAL A 24 -7.26 7.59 -2.15
N PRO A 25 -8.17 7.12 -3.03
CA PRO A 25 -9.21 7.95 -3.61
C PRO A 25 -10.14 8.50 -2.53
N GLY A 26 -10.41 9.81 -2.61
CA GLY A 26 -11.24 10.51 -1.64
C GLY A 26 -10.64 10.63 -0.23
N GLY A 27 -9.37 10.25 -0.02
CA GLY A 27 -8.64 10.36 1.25
C GLY A 27 -8.89 9.24 2.27
N ASP A 28 -9.96 8.45 2.13
CA ASP A 28 -10.28 7.34 3.03
C ASP A 28 -10.48 5.99 2.34
N GLY A 29 -10.70 5.98 1.00
CA GLY A 29 -10.96 4.77 0.23
C GLY A 29 -12.24 4.06 0.64
N ILE A 30 -13.15 4.79 1.31
CA ILE A 30 -14.44 4.27 1.76
C ILE A 30 -15.39 4.22 0.55
N VAL A 31 -16.08 3.09 0.43
CA VAL A 31 -17.18 2.87 -0.49
C VAL A 31 -18.45 2.57 0.30
N TYR A 32 -19.60 2.89 -0.29
CA TYR A 32 -20.89 2.65 0.32
C TYR A 32 -21.65 1.60 -0.48
N LEU A 33 -22.06 0.51 0.18
CA LEU A 33 -22.68 -0.64 -0.48
C LEU A 33 -24.01 -1.03 0.18
N GLY A 34 -24.87 -1.66 -0.61
CA GLY A 34 -26.17 -2.19 -0.17
C GLY A 34 -27.26 -1.11 -0.04
N PRO A 35 -28.51 -1.52 0.24
CA PRO A 35 -29.65 -0.61 0.33
C PRO A 35 -29.49 0.48 1.40
N GLU A 36 -28.82 0.15 2.50
CA GLU A 36 -28.57 1.06 3.62
C GLU A 36 -27.28 1.87 3.48
N LYS A 37 -26.58 1.75 2.35
CA LYS A 37 -25.33 2.48 2.07
C LYS A 37 -24.32 2.33 3.22
N HIS A 38 -24.07 1.10 3.65
CA HIS A 38 -23.09 0.86 4.72
C HIS A 38 -21.66 1.17 4.22
N PRO A 39 -20.83 1.82 5.04
CA PRO A 39 -19.46 2.13 4.69
C PRO A 39 -18.57 0.88 4.78
N TYR A 40 -17.74 0.68 3.77
CA TYR A 40 -16.72 -0.37 3.71
C TYR A 40 -15.41 0.21 3.20
N THR A 41 -14.29 -0.40 3.58
CA THR A 41 -12.97 -0.08 3.02
C THR A 41 -12.49 -1.23 2.16
N ILE A 42 -12.01 -0.92 0.96
CA ILE A 42 -11.37 -1.93 0.09
C ILE A 42 -9.99 -2.27 0.67
N SER A 43 -9.67 -3.57 0.73
CA SER A 43 -8.40 -4.04 1.30
C SER A 43 -7.16 -3.38 0.70
N LEU A 44 -7.16 -3.12 -0.62
CA LEU A 44 -6.09 -2.39 -1.31
C LEU A 44 -5.81 -1.03 -0.64
N PHE A 45 -6.84 -0.19 -0.48
CA PHE A 45 -6.67 1.14 0.09
C PHE A 45 -6.35 1.12 1.58
N HIS A 46 -6.84 0.12 2.32
CA HIS A 46 -6.44 -0.05 3.72
C HIS A 46 -4.95 -0.38 3.84
N GLN A 47 -4.42 -1.25 2.97
CA GLN A 47 -2.98 -1.55 2.92
C GLN A 47 -2.16 -0.29 2.59
N LEU A 48 -2.55 0.45 1.55
CA LEU A 48 -1.84 1.67 1.15
C LEU A 48 -1.84 2.74 2.24
N ARG A 49 -2.98 2.96 2.91
CA ARG A 49 -3.07 3.87 4.06
C ARG A 49 -2.22 3.41 5.24
N CYS A 50 -2.20 2.10 5.53
CA CYS A 50 -1.34 1.55 6.57
C CYS A 50 0.14 1.77 6.27
N LEU A 51 0.56 1.72 4.99
CA LEU A 51 1.94 2.00 4.60
C LEU A 51 2.32 3.46 4.87
N ASP A 52 1.45 4.42 4.54
CA ASP A 52 1.71 5.83 4.88
C ASP A 52 1.79 6.05 6.39
N ILE A 53 0.92 5.41 7.19
CA ILE A 53 1.01 5.47 8.66
C ILE A 53 2.35 4.89 9.15
N ILE A 54 2.81 3.76 8.60
CA ILE A 54 4.10 3.16 8.97
C ILE A 54 5.26 4.11 8.59
N ARG A 55 5.18 4.78 7.43
CA ARG A 55 6.15 5.81 7.05
C ARG A 55 6.18 6.93 8.09
N GLN A 56 5.02 7.52 8.41
CA GLN A 56 4.91 8.60 9.40
C GLN A 56 5.47 8.16 10.76
N GLU A 57 5.16 6.94 11.20
CA GLU A 57 5.76 6.36 12.41
C GLU A 57 7.28 6.22 12.28
N THR A 58 7.82 5.93 11.10
CA THR A 58 9.28 5.76 10.92
C THR A 58 10.03 7.08 11.00
N ILE A 59 9.47 8.16 10.45
CA ILE A 59 10.11 9.49 10.41
C ILE A 59 9.80 10.36 11.63
N LYS A 60 8.85 9.95 12.47
CA LYS A 60 8.46 10.71 13.66
C LYS A 60 9.62 10.78 14.65
N ASP A 61 9.96 12.01 15.05
CA ASP A 61 10.83 12.24 16.20
C ASP A 61 10.14 11.77 17.48
N ARG A 62 10.70 10.72 18.09
CA ARG A 62 10.19 10.10 19.32
C ARG A 62 11.01 10.55 20.52
N GLN A 63 10.33 10.71 21.65
CA GLN A 63 11.05 10.79 22.93
C GLN A 63 11.70 9.43 23.27
N PRO A 64 12.80 9.40 24.05
CA PRO A 64 13.55 8.16 24.33
C PRO A 64 12.70 7.00 24.89
N ASP A 65 11.64 7.32 25.63
CA ASP A 65 10.74 6.34 26.25
C ASP A 65 9.40 6.17 25.50
N GLU A 66 9.23 6.85 24.37
CA GLU A 66 8.02 6.77 23.56
C GLU A 66 8.05 5.52 22.66
N GLY A 67 7.19 4.55 22.97
CA GLY A 67 6.97 3.39 22.11
C GLY A 67 6.21 3.72 20.82
N PRO A 68 6.13 2.77 19.87
CA PRO A 68 5.30 2.95 18.67
C PRO A 68 3.83 3.06 19.05
N SER A 69 3.09 3.92 18.33
CA SER A 69 1.67 4.15 18.58
C SER A 69 0.85 2.88 18.37
N ASP A 70 -0.32 2.80 19.02
CA ASP A 70 -1.24 1.67 18.84
C ASP A 70 -1.69 1.53 17.38
N LEU A 71 -1.87 2.67 16.68
CA LEU A 71 -2.20 2.68 15.26
C LEU A 71 -1.03 2.18 14.41
N GLY A 72 0.20 2.61 14.70
CA GLY A 72 1.40 2.09 14.04
C GLY A 72 1.57 0.58 14.22
N ARG A 73 1.34 0.08 15.45
CA ARG A 73 1.35 -1.36 15.76
C ARG A 73 0.27 -2.11 15.00
N HIS A 74 -0.95 -1.55 14.92
CA HIS A 74 -2.05 -2.12 14.15
C HIS A 74 -1.69 -2.22 12.66
N CYS A 75 -1.25 -1.12 12.06
CA CYS A 75 -0.88 -1.05 10.65
C CYS A 75 0.26 -2.00 10.31
N LEU A 76 1.30 -2.05 11.14
CA LEU A 76 2.42 -2.98 10.94
C LEU A 76 1.96 -4.44 11.01
N ASN A 77 1.11 -4.78 11.97
CA ASN A 77 0.54 -6.12 12.09
C ASN A 77 -0.38 -6.47 10.91
N TYR A 78 -1.14 -5.50 10.39
CA TYR A 78 -1.99 -5.70 9.22
C TYR A 78 -1.15 -5.97 7.97
N ILE A 79 -0.14 -5.13 7.68
CA ILE A 79 0.76 -5.34 6.53
C ILE A 79 1.51 -6.67 6.64
N ARG A 80 2.02 -7.03 7.82
CA ARG A 80 2.66 -8.33 8.05
C ARG A 80 1.74 -9.50 7.69
N GLN A 81 0.47 -9.43 8.09
CA GLN A 81 -0.53 -10.44 7.76
C GLN A 81 -0.82 -10.49 6.26
N MET A 82 -0.99 -9.34 5.60
CA MET A 82 -1.29 -9.28 4.16
C MET A 82 -0.14 -9.81 3.32
N VAL A 83 1.11 -9.43 3.62
CA VAL A 83 2.31 -9.94 2.93
C VAL A 83 2.46 -11.45 3.13
N THR A 84 2.17 -11.97 4.33
CA THR A 84 2.26 -13.41 4.59
C THR A 84 1.14 -14.18 3.86
N CYS A 85 -0.06 -13.62 3.79
CA CYS A 85 -1.21 -14.24 3.11
C CYS A 85 -1.07 -14.27 1.59
N ARG A 86 -0.37 -13.28 1.02
CA ARG A 86 -0.14 -13.12 -0.43
C ARG A 86 1.34 -13.28 -0.80
N GLY A 87 2.07 -14.09 -0.02
CA GLY A 87 3.49 -14.35 -0.28
C GLY A 87 3.68 -14.93 -1.68
N ASP A 88 4.77 -14.52 -2.35
CA ASP A 88 5.14 -15.08 -3.64
C ASP A 88 5.45 -16.58 -3.47
N LEU A 89 4.78 -17.40 -4.27
CA LEU A 89 4.95 -18.86 -4.27
C LEU A 89 5.80 -19.31 -5.47
N GLU A 90 6.24 -18.39 -6.32
CA GLU A 90 7.08 -18.68 -7.47
C GLU A 90 8.45 -19.19 -6.99
N ILE A 91 8.90 -20.28 -7.61
CA ILE A 91 10.23 -20.84 -7.36
C ILE A 91 11.22 -20.14 -8.28
N GLU A 92 12.26 -19.53 -7.70
CA GLU A 92 13.35 -18.93 -8.48
C GLU A 92 14.03 -19.98 -9.35
N SER A 93 13.94 -19.83 -10.67
CA SER A 93 14.40 -20.85 -11.61
C SER A 93 15.93 -20.83 -11.76
N PHE A 94 16.54 -22.01 -11.91
CA PHE A 94 17.96 -22.13 -12.22
C PHE A 94 18.16 -22.05 -13.74
N GLN A 95 18.74 -20.96 -14.24
CA GLN A 95 18.89 -20.70 -15.68
C GLN A 95 20.13 -21.37 -16.29
N PHE A 96 21.28 -21.28 -15.62
CA PHE A 96 22.56 -21.74 -16.19
C PHE A 96 23.48 -22.36 -15.13
N ALA A 97 24.23 -23.40 -15.53
CA ALA A 97 25.29 -24.00 -14.71
C ALA A 97 26.50 -23.08 -14.47
N SER A 98 26.52 -21.88 -15.05
CA SER A 98 27.58 -20.90 -14.82
C SER A 98 27.41 -20.27 -13.43
N HIS A 99 28.50 -20.03 -12.71
CA HIS A 99 28.44 -19.37 -11.40
C HIS A 99 28.11 -17.86 -11.47
N LYS A 100 27.83 -17.33 -12.67
CA LYS A 100 27.49 -15.92 -12.87
C LYS A 100 25.98 -15.80 -13.09
N ASN A 101 25.28 -15.24 -12.12
CA ASN A 101 23.81 -15.07 -12.13
C ASN A 101 23.05 -16.36 -12.50
N PRO A 102 23.29 -17.51 -11.81
CA PRO A 102 22.68 -18.79 -12.16
C PRO A 102 21.17 -18.86 -11.89
N ILE A 103 20.64 -17.97 -11.06
CA ILE A 103 19.26 -17.97 -10.58
C ILE A 103 18.52 -16.80 -11.24
N ASP A 104 17.34 -17.08 -11.78
CA ASP A 104 16.40 -16.06 -12.18
C ASP A 104 15.70 -15.45 -10.97
N GLN A 105 16.13 -14.26 -10.57
CA GLN A 105 15.48 -13.47 -9.52
C GLN A 105 14.29 -12.66 -10.06
N ARG A 106 14.00 -12.75 -11.36
CA ARG A 106 12.88 -12.07 -12.02
C ARG A 106 11.89 -13.12 -12.48
N GLY A 107 11.02 -13.55 -11.57
CA GLY A 107 9.92 -14.46 -11.89
C GLY A 107 8.98 -13.91 -12.98
N VAL A 108 7.98 -14.70 -13.35
CA VAL A 108 6.95 -14.26 -14.31
C VAL A 108 5.92 -13.38 -13.58
N TYR A 109 6.11 -12.07 -13.68
CA TYR A 109 5.17 -11.10 -13.13
C TYR A 109 4.15 -10.65 -14.19
N GLU A 110 2.86 -10.70 -13.84
CA GLU A 110 1.79 -10.14 -14.66
C GLU A 110 1.33 -8.80 -14.08
N CYS A 111 1.47 -7.72 -14.85
CA CYS A 111 0.91 -6.44 -14.47
C CYS A 111 -0.62 -6.48 -14.57
N LYS A 112 -1.32 -6.19 -13.47
CA LYS A 112 -2.77 -5.98 -13.46
C LYS A 112 -3.07 -4.50 -13.53
N ASP A 113 -4.11 -4.16 -14.29
CA ASP A 113 -4.66 -2.82 -14.32
C ASP A 113 -5.45 -2.56 -13.03
N TRP A 114 -4.84 -1.82 -12.11
CA TRP A 114 -5.48 -1.42 -10.86
C TRP A 114 -6.32 -0.14 -11.01
N GLU A 115 -6.19 0.60 -12.12
CA GLU A 115 -6.94 1.84 -12.38
C GLU A 115 -8.45 1.55 -12.38
N ALA A 116 -8.86 0.38 -12.87
CA ALA A 116 -10.25 -0.09 -12.79
C ALA A 116 -10.83 -0.06 -11.36
N VAL A 117 -10.04 -0.40 -10.34
CA VAL A 117 -10.49 -0.35 -8.94
C VAL A 117 -10.66 1.09 -8.47
N TYR A 118 -9.74 1.98 -8.85
CA TYR A 118 -9.82 3.41 -8.52
C TYR A 118 -11.07 4.03 -9.15
N HIS A 119 -11.32 3.80 -10.44
CA HIS A 119 -12.48 4.32 -11.14
C HIS A 119 -13.82 3.90 -10.51
N GLU A 120 -13.97 2.63 -10.12
CA GLU A 120 -15.21 2.16 -9.49
C GLU A 120 -15.40 2.74 -8.08
N VAL A 121 -14.32 2.99 -7.34
CA VAL A 121 -14.40 3.66 -6.04
C VAL A 121 -14.74 5.13 -6.18
N GLU A 122 -14.12 5.84 -7.10
CA GLU A 122 -14.44 7.24 -7.35
C GLU A 122 -15.88 7.43 -7.82
N LYS A 123 -16.36 6.54 -8.70
CA LYS A 123 -17.77 6.51 -9.12
C LYS A 123 -18.71 6.28 -7.95
N ASN A 124 -18.42 5.29 -7.09
CA ASN A 124 -19.19 5.03 -5.88
C ASN A 124 -19.20 6.25 -4.94
N GLN A 125 -18.03 6.86 -4.72
CA GLN A 125 -17.89 8.05 -3.89
C GLN A 125 -18.65 9.24 -4.48
N ALA A 126 -18.62 9.47 -5.79
CA ALA A 126 -19.35 10.54 -6.45
C ALA A 126 -20.88 10.37 -6.29
N GLU A 127 -21.38 9.14 -6.38
CA GLU A 127 -22.81 8.83 -6.21
C GLU A 127 -23.29 9.12 -4.77
N TYR A 128 -22.42 8.94 -3.76
CA TYR A 128 -22.84 8.94 -2.36
C TYR A 128 -22.31 10.11 -1.51
N ARG A 129 -21.17 10.73 -1.84
CA ARG A 129 -20.66 11.93 -1.13
C ARG A 129 -21.38 13.22 -1.49
N GLY A 130 -22.01 13.31 -2.66
CA GLY A 130 -22.75 14.51 -3.09
C GLY A 130 -24.09 14.75 -2.40
N GLY A 131 -24.45 13.95 -1.38
CA GLY A 131 -25.75 13.97 -0.71
C GLY A 131 -25.73 14.36 0.77
N VAL A 132 -24.63 14.93 1.28
CA VAL A 132 -24.53 15.50 2.63
C VAL A 132 -24.59 17.01 2.57
#